data_AF-A0A8S0PW49-F1
#
_entry.id   AF-A0A8S0PW49-F1
#
_cell.length_a   1.000
_cell.length_b   1.000
_cell.length_c   1.000
_cell.angle_alpha   90.00
_cell.angle_beta   90.00
_cell.angle_gamma   90.00
#
_symmetry.space_group_name_H-M   'P 1'
#
loop_
_entity.id
_entity.type
_entity.pdbx_description
1 polymer ?
#
loop_
_entity_poly.entity_id
_entity_poly.type
_entity_poly.pdbx_seq_one_letter_code
_entity_poly.pdbx_strand_id
1 'polypeptide(L)'
;MGSFSSFQVLLLSLGLFLAACNAFPQNEAVALTFFKRAIMEDPLLVLSDWNPMESEPCEWSGISCSMARDHVIKLNISGASLKGFIAPELNQLSTLQELNLHGNLLIGTIPKEIGMLKNLKVLDLGINQLTGPIPPEIGNLTSVVKINLQSNGLTGNLPSELGNLKHLKEIRLDRNRLQGQFPASNGSEFPSNLHGKYASTGSPTGFCLSSQLKVADFSFNFFNGSIPKCLGYLSRSSFQGNCLRDKDSKQRTTEHCAGGASPSSNHPVVNTQHQRVEDRSTHQPKASKPAWLLSLEILMGIMVGSLFVIALVTTLQKCKQKPSIIIPWKKSASDKDYTMMYTDSELLKDVVRYSRQELEIACEDFSNIIGSSPDSLVYKGTMKGGQEIAVISLSFIEENWTGFLELYFQKEVADLARLNHENTGKLLGCCRESNPFTRMLVFEYASNGTLHEHLHYGEGCQFSWTRRMKIIIGIAKGLNYLHTEIDPPFTISELNSSAVYLTDDFSPKVRPDRLLIM
;
A
#
# COMPACT_ATOMS: atom_id res chain seq x y z
N MET A 1 58.32 20.68 28.14
CA MET A 1 57.41 20.94 27.00
C MET A 1 57.07 19.63 26.26
N GLY A 2 56.51 18.62 26.94
CA GLY A 2 56.28 17.29 26.33
C GLY A 2 54.87 16.71 26.52
N SER A 3 53.99 17.37 27.25
CA SER A 3 52.67 16.81 27.61
C SER A 3 51.49 17.41 26.83
N PHE A 4 51.71 18.48 26.05
CA PHE A 4 50.65 19.14 25.27
C PHE A 4 50.44 18.53 23.87
N SER A 5 51.48 17.90 23.30
CA SER A 5 51.40 17.25 21.98
C SER A 5 50.58 15.96 22.03
N SER A 6 50.71 15.18 23.12
CA SER A 6 50.00 13.91 23.31
C SER A 6 48.49 14.09 23.48
N PHE A 7 48.05 15.20 24.06
CA PHE A 7 46.63 15.51 24.28
C PHE A 7 45.93 15.99 22.99
N GLN A 8 46.65 16.68 22.10
CA GLN A 8 46.11 17.06 20.78
C GLN A 8 45.96 15.86 19.84
N VAL A 9 46.88 14.89 19.90
CA VAL A 9 46.76 13.65 19.12
C VAL A 9 45.64 12.75 19.66
N LEU A 10 45.38 12.77 20.98
CA LEU A 10 44.25 12.05 21.57
C LEU A 10 42.89 12.67 21.19
N LEU A 11 42.79 14.00 21.12
CA LEU A 11 41.57 14.67 20.65
C LEU A 11 41.31 14.48 19.14
N LEU A 12 42.36 14.42 18.32
CA LEU A 12 42.25 14.12 16.89
C LEU A 12 41.89 12.66 16.62
N SER A 13 42.35 11.71 17.45
CA SER A 13 41.97 10.30 17.35
C SER A 13 40.59 10.00 17.94
N LEU A 14 40.14 10.74 18.96
CA LEU A 14 38.77 10.64 19.47
C LEU A 14 37.74 11.27 18.52
N GLY A 15 38.15 12.27 17.71
CA GLY A 15 37.36 12.81 16.61
C GLY A 15 37.21 11.87 15.41
N LEU A 16 38.02 10.81 15.33
CA LEU A 16 37.97 9.78 14.27
C LEU A 16 37.13 8.53 14.65
N PHE A 17 36.68 8.44 15.91
CA PHE A 17 35.83 7.33 16.40
C PHE A 17 34.41 7.76 16.78
N LEU A 18 33.98 8.94 16.35
CA LEU A 18 32.56 9.13 16.06
C LEU A 18 32.29 8.41 14.75
N ALA A 19 32.07 7.09 14.83
CA ALA A 19 31.27 6.42 13.81
C ALA A 19 29.99 7.26 13.70
N ALA A 20 29.84 7.95 12.57
CA ALA A 20 28.60 8.61 12.26
C ALA A 20 27.52 7.53 12.37
N CYS A 21 26.65 7.62 13.39
CA CYS A 21 25.33 7.03 13.28
C CYS A 21 24.70 7.77 12.10
N ASN A 22 24.85 7.21 10.91
CA ASN A 22 24.07 7.65 9.77
C ASN A 22 22.62 7.38 10.17
N ALA A 23 21.87 8.44 10.43
CA ALA A 23 20.45 8.32 10.71
C ALA A 23 19.79 7.66 9.49
N PHE A 24 18.89 6.71 9.74
CA PHE A 24 18.15 6.03 8.68
C PHE A 24 17.44 7.07 7.80
N PRO A 25 17.49 6.96 6.45
CA PRO A 25 16.89 7.93 5.55
C PRO A 25 15.39 8.09 5.82
N GLN A 26 15.00 9.30 6.23
CA GLN A 26 13.63 9.59 6.64
C GLN A 26 12.62 9.37 5.50
N ASN A 27 13.03 9.59 4.25
CA ASN A 27 12.22 9.32 3.07
C ASN A 27 11.89 7.82 2.91
N GLU A 28 12.82 6.92 3.23
CA GLU A 28 12.57 5.48 3.10
C GLU A 28 11.58 4.98 4.16
N ALA A 29 11.71 5.46 5.40
CA ALA A 29 10.74 5.17 6.46
C ALA A 29 9.35 5.70 6.11
N VAL A 30 9.28 6.93 5.59
CA VAL A 30 8.02 7.57 5.16
C VAL A 30 7.36 6.80 4.02
N ALA A 31 8.13 6.38 3.00
CA ALA A 31 7.61 5.56 1.90
C ALA A 31 6.95 4.27 2.37
N LEU A 32 7.57 3.58 3.33
CA LEU A 32 7.03 2.36 3.91
C LEU A 32 5.77 2.65 4.74
N THR A 33 5.67 3.80 5.43
CA THR A 33 4.43 4.19 6.11
C THR A 33 3.29 4.50 5.14
N PHE A 34 3.58 5.11 3.98
CA PHE A 34 2.60 5.28 2.91
C PHE A 34 2.14 3.95 2.34
N PHE A 35 3.07 3.00 2.15
CA PHE A 35 2.71 1.64 1.76
C PHE A 35 1.79 0.98 2.80
N LYS A 36 2.11 1.07 4.10
CA LYS A 36 1.25 0.56 5.17
C LYS A 36 -0.15 1.17 5.13
N ARG A 37 -0.25 2.50 4.94
CA ARG A 37 -1.54 3.22 4.82
C ARG A 37 -2.33 2.82 3.58
N ALA A 38 -1.65 2.42 2.51
CA ALA A 38 -2.29 1.91 1.29
C ALA A 38 -2.88 0.48 1.46
N ILE A 39 -2.57 -0.20 2.56
CA ILE A 39 -3.13 -1.51 2.90
C ILE A 39 -4.40 -1.32 3.74
N MET A 40 -5.53 -1.78 3.20
CA MET A 40 -6.86 -1.65 3.80
C MET A 40 -7.19 -2.83 4.73
N GLU A 41 -6.72 -4.04 4.41
CA GLU A 41 -6.91 -5.23 5.23
C GLU A 41 -5.56 -5.95 5.40
N ASP A 42 -5.17 -6.14 6.66
CA ASP A 42 -3.99 -6.92 7.07
C ASP A 42 -4.44 -8.01 8.07
N PRO A 43 -5.05 -9.11 7.58
CA PRO A 43 -5.67 -10.12 8.45
C PRO A 43 -4.65 -10.88 9.30
N LEU A 44 -3.38 -10.89 8.90
CA LEU A 44 -2.29 -11.58 9.60
C LEU A 44 -1.45 -10.62 10.45
N LEU A 45 -1.79 -9.32 10.47
CA LEU A 45 -1.10 -8.27 11.21
C LEU A 45 0.40 -8.20 10.89
N VAL A 46 0.79 -8.50 9.64
CA VAL A 46 2.19 -8.57 9.21
C VAL A 46 2.84 -7.19 9.20
N LEU A 47 2.05 -6.13 9.10
CA LEU A 47 2.52 -4.74 9.13
C LEU A 47 2.37 -4.10 10.52
N SER A 48 2.02 -4.87 11.56
CA SER A 48 1.75 -4.32 12.90
C SER A 48 2.97 -3.65 13.53
N ASP A 49 4.17 -4.20 13.31
CA ASP A 49 5.45 -3.70 13.84
C ASP A 49 6.06 -2.55 13.01
N TRP A 50 5.43 -2.16 11.90
CA TRP A 50 5.85 -1.03 11.09
C TRP A 50 5.47 0.29 11.78
N ASN A 51 6.30 0.71 12.73
CA ASN A 51 6.08 1.92 13.52
C ASN A 51 7.36 2.75 13.63
N PRO A 52 7.46 3.89 12.92
CA PRO A 52 8.68 4.72 12.92
C PRO A 52 8.95 5.42 14.25
N MET A 53 8.00 5.43 15.20
CA MET A 53 8.22 5.97 16.54
C MET A 53 8.85 4.94 17.50
N GLU A 54 8.70 3.65 17.21
CA GLU A 54 9.11 2.57 18.10
C GLU A 54 10.36 1.84 17.62
N SER A 55 10.55 1.72 16.30
CA SER A 55 11.66 0.96 15.73
C SER A 55 12.09 1.50 14.36
N GLU A 56 13.35 1.25 14.00
CA GLU A 56 13.87 1.54 12.67
C GLU A 56 13.33 0.54 11.64
N PRO A 57 13.15 0.95 10.37
CA PRO A 57 12.61 0.09 9.33
C PRO A 57 13.31 -1.26 9.16
N CYS A 58 14.61 -1.35 9.48
CA CYS A 58 15.37 -2.59 9.38
C CYS A 58 14.95 -3.69 10.35
N GLU A 59 14.20 -3.35 11.40
CA GLU A 59 13.66 -4.31 12.37
C GLU A 59 12.20 -4.68 12.04
N TRP A 60 11.60 -4.05 11.03
CA TRP A 60 10.21 -4.33 10.64
C TRP A 60 10.09 -5.64 9.88
N SER A 61 8.96 -6.31 10.10
CA SER A 61 8.61 -7.56 9.44
C SER A 61 8.66 -7.41 7.92
N GLY A 62 9.42 -8.29 7.29
CA GLY A 62 9.62 -8.35 5.83
C GLY A 62 10.50 -7.26 5.23
N ILE A 63 11.14 -6.41 6.04
CA ILE A 63 12.17 -5.48 5.59
C ILE A 63 13.55 -6.09 5.77
N SER A 64 14.45 -5.86 4.81
CA SER A 64 15.88 -6.14 4.99
C SER A 64 16.72 -4.98 4.50
N CYS A 65 17.72 -4.63 5.31
CA CYS A 65 18.59 -3.48 5.05
C CYS A 65 19.98 -3.88 4.57
N SER A 66 20.71 -2.86 4.09
CA SER A 66 22.13 -2.92 3.77
C SER A 66 22.95 -3.45 4.95
N MET A 67 24.20 -3.85 4.70
CA MET A 67 25.12 -4.28 5.78
C MET A 67 25.35 -3.20 6.83
N ALA A 68 25.30 -1.93 6.44
CA ALA A 68 25.41 -0.79 7.33
C ALA A 68 24.09 -0.45 8.07
N ARG A 69 23.00 -1.15 7.75
CA ARG A 69 21.64 -0.94 8.29
C ARG A 69 21.09 0.47 8.04
N ASP A 70 21.55 1.13 6.99
CA ASP A 70 21.21 2.51 6.66
C ASP A 70 20.28 2.65 5.44
N HIS A 71 19.93 1.55 4.77
CA HIS A 71 19.10 1.58 3.57
C HIS A 71 18.30 0.30 3.40
N VAL A 72 17.05 0.38 2.95
CA VAL A 72 16.23 -0.78 2.59
C VAL A 72 16.69 -1.36 1.25
N ILE A 73 17.10 -2.62 1.27
CA ILE A 73 17.50 -3.35 0.06
C ILE A 73 16.47 -4.41 -0.34
N LYS A 74 15.59 -4.83 0.57
CA LYS A 74 14.52 -5.78 0.27
C LYS A 74 13.25 -5.45 1.04
N LEU A 75 12.12 -5.55 0.34
CA LEU A 75 10.77 -5.54 0.88
C LEU A 75 10.08 -6.83 0.42
N ASN A 76 9.83 -7.75 1.35
CA ASN A 76 9.18 -9.04 1.09
C ASN A 76 8.05 -9.28 2.08
N ILE A 77 6.83 -9.06 1.62
CA ILE A 77 5.58 -9.31 2.37
C ILE A 77 4.70 -10.24 1.52
N SER A 78 5.27 -11.35 1.07
CA SER A 78 4.56 -12.31 0.22
C SER A 78 3.64 -13.23 1.03
N GLY A 79 2.50 -13.62 0.46
CA GLY A 79 1.59 -14.61 1.05
C GLY A 79 0.83 -14.12 2.29
N ALA A 80 0.76 -12.80 2.52
CA ALA A 80 0.21 -12.22 3.74
C ALA A 80 -1.30 -11.93 3.65
N SER A 81 -1.94 -12.24 2.51
CA SER A 81 -3.35 -11.94 2.24
C SER A 81 -3.70 -10.45 2.37
N LEU A 82 -2.71 -9.57 2.16
CA LEU A 82 -2.92 -8.12 2.26
C LEU A 82 -3.84 -7.64 1.15
N LYS A 83 -4.87 -6.87 1.51
CA LYS A 83 -5.73 -6.18 0.54
C LYS A 83 -5.45 -4.70 0.59
N GLY A 84 -5.17 -4.10 -0.56
CA GLY A 84 -4.71 -2.72 -0.62
C GLY A 84 -4.15 -2.38 -1.98
N PHE A 85 -3.31 -1.36 -2.02
CA PHE A 85 -2.70 -0.85 -3.24
C PHE A 85 -1.18 -0.82 -3.13
N ILE A 86 -0.50 -0.81 -4.28
CA ILE A 86 0.93 -0.53 -4.33
C ILE A 86 1.10 0.98 -4.27
N ALA A 87 1.66 1.49 -3.18
CA ALA A 87 1.91 2.93 -3.00
C ALA A 87 2.98 3.46 -3.98
N PRO A 88 2.71 4.54 -4.75
CA PRO A 88 3.71 5.16 -5.62
C PRO A 88 4.99 5.61 -4.91
N GLU A 89 4.87 5.97 -3.63
CA GLU A 89 5.96 6.45 -2.77
C GLU A 89 7.03 5.39 -2.51
N LEU A 90 6.77 4.11 -2.82
CA LEU A 90 7.80 3.07 -2.82
C LEU A 90 8.99 3.43 -3.73
N ASN A 91 8.83 4.36 -4.68
CA ASN A 91 9.92 4.90 -5.50
C ASN A 91 11.04 5.57 -4.69
N GLN A 92 10.77 6.01 -3.45
CA GLN A 92 11.76 6.64 -2.57
C GLN A 92 12.78 5.63 -2.03
N LEU A 93 12.50 4.32 -2.12
CA LEU A 93 13.41 3.24 -1.75
C LEU A 93 14.47 3.02 -2.85
N SER A 94 15.26 4.05 -3.13
CA SER A 94 16.16 4.10 -4.31
C SER A 94 17.22 2.99 -4.37
N THR A 95 17.55 2.39 -3.23
CA THR A 95 18.52 1.31 -3.05
C THR A 95 17.90 -0.10 -3.10
N LEU A 96 16.56 -0.17 -3.21
CA LEU A 96 15.81 -1.43 -3.20
C LEU A 96 16.24 -2.35 -4.34
N GLN A 97 16.53 -3.60 -3.99
CA GLN A 97 16.98 -4.64 -4.91
C GLN A 97 15.91 -5.72 -5.12
N GLU A 98 15.02 -5.91 -4.14
CA GLU A 98 13.96 -6.92 -4.19
C GLU A 98 12.66 -6.32 -3.67
N LEU A 99 11.63 -6.31 -4.53
CA LEU A 99 10.26 -6.00 -4.16
C LEU A 99 9.42 -7.26 -4.42
N ASN A 100 8.98 -7.91 -3.34
CA ASN A 100 8.20 -9.14 -3.39
C ASN A 100 6.90 -8.98 -2.60
N LEU A 101 5.80 -8.80 -3.36
CA LEU A 101 4.44 -8.69 -2.86
C LEU A 101 3.55 -9.83 -3.38
N HIS A 102 4.19 -10.93 -3.77
CA HIS A 102 3.55 -12.10 -4.36
C HIS A 102 2.47 -12.70 -3.44
N GLY A 103 1.35 -13.15 -3.99
CA GLY A 103 0.36 -13.93 -3.23
C GLY A 103 -0.40 -13.09 -2.19
N ASN A 104 -0.82 -11.89 -2.59
CA ASN A 104 -1.68 -11.02 -1.79
C ASN A 104 -2.98 -10.72 -2.55
N LEU A 105 -3.79 -9.82 -2.01
CA LEU A 105 -5.05 -9.36 -2.60
C LEU A 105 -4.94 -7.90 -3.06
N LEU A 106 -3.76 -7.49 -3.54
CA LEU A 106 -3.52 -6.12 -3.98
C LEU A 106 -4.32 -5.81 -5.24
N ILE A 107 -5.00 -4.66 -5.24
CA ILE A 107 -5.88 -4.16 -6.29
C ILE A 107 -5.32 -2.87 -6.91
N GLY A 108 -5.98 -2.36 -7.95
CA GLY A 108 -5.56 -1.15 -8.67
C GLY A 108 -4.51 -1.43 -9.74
N THR A 109 -3.80 -0.40 -10.18
CA THR A 109 -2.78 -0.48 -11.24
C THR A 109 -1.38 -0.58 -10.67
N ILE A 110 -0.43 -1.09 -11.46
CA ILE A 110 1.00 -0.98 -11.14
C ILE A 110 1.41 0.50 -11.29
N PRO A 111 1.93 1.18 -10.25
CA PRO A 111 2.38 2.56 -10.36
C PRO A 111 3.56 2.71 -11.32
N LYS A 112 3.56 3.75 -12.15
CA LYS A 112 4.66 4.05 -13.08
C LYS A 112 5.96 4.39 -12.33
N GLU A 113 5.82 4.91 -11.11
CA GLU A 113 6.89 5.32 -10.22
C GLU A 113 7.81 4.15 -9.84
N ILE A 114 7.35 2.90 -9.93
CA ILE A 114 8.21 1.70 -9.79
C ILE A 114 9.41 1.78 -10.74
N GLY A 115 9.25 2.34 -11.94
CA GLY A 115 10.32 2.52 -12.93
C GLY A 115 11.50 3.39 -12.45
N MET A 116 11.36 4.08 -11.32
CA MET A 116 12.42 4.87 -10.68
C MET A 116 13.39 4.02 -9.85
N LEU A 117 13.03 2.76 -9.52
CA LEU A 117 13.83 1.85 -8.71
C LEU A 117 14.97 1.20 -9.51
N LYS A 118 15.97 1.99 -9.91
CA LYS A 118 17.05 1.57 -10.82
C LYS A 118 17.92 0.41 -10.32
N ASN A 119 17.97 0.20 -9.00
CA ASN A 119 18.71 -0.89 -8.37
C ASN A 119 17.91 -2.19 -8.25
N LEU A 120 16.63 -2.19 -8.62
CA LEU A 120 15.75 -3.34 -8.49
C LEU A 120 16.23 -4.49 -9.37
N LYS A 121 16.45 -5.66 -8.76
CA LYS A 121 16.85 -6.91 -9.40
C LYS A 121 15.69 -7.88 -9.52
N VAL A 122 14.76 -7.86 -8.56
CA VAL A 122 13.60 -8.73 -8.51
C VAL A 122 12.36 -7.90 -8.26
N LEU A 123 11.40 -7.99 -9.18
CA LEU A 123 10.05 -7.47 -9.04
C LEU A 123 9.07 -8.66 -9.10
N ASP A 124 8.44 -9.00 -7.99
CA ASP A 124 7.44 -10.07 -7.91
C ASP A 124 6.12 -9.53 -7.36
N LEU A 125 5.16 -9.35 -8.27
CA LEU A 125 3.78 -8.90 -8.00
C LEU A 125 2.76 -9.98 -8.41
N GLY A 126 3.22 -11.22 -8.66
CA GLY A 126 2.36 -12.29 -9.13
C GLY A 126 1.32 -12.72 -8.11
N ILE A 127 0.21 -13.31 -8.57
CA ILE A 127 -0.90 -13.78 -7.72
C ILE A 127 -1.43 -12.61 -6.86
N ASN A 128 -2.00 -11.62 -7.54
CA ASN A 128 -2.71 -10.48 -6.96
C ASN A 128 -3.96 -10.18 -7.80
N GLN A 129 -4.63 -9.07 -7.53
CA GLN A 129 -5.81 -8.58 -8.26
C GLN A 129 -5.50 -7.29 -9.03
N LEU A 130 -4.25 -7.10 -9.48
CA LEU A 130 -3.81 -5.91 -10.18
C LEU A 130 -4.45 -5.84 -11.57
N THR A 131 -4.80 -4.63 -12.01
CA THR A 131 -5.52 -4.33 -13.25
C THR A 131 -4.82 -3.23 -14.05
N GLY A 132 -5.33 -2.93 -15.24
CA GLY A 132 -4.76 -1.88 -16.10
C GLY A 132 -3.49 -2.32 -16.84
N PRO A 133 -2.86 -1.40 -17.60
CA PRO A 133 -1.68 -1.71 -18.40
C PRO A 133 -0.41 -1.89 -17.58
N ILE A 134 0.53 -2.65 -18.12
CA ILE A 134 1.92 -2.65 -17.62
C ILE A 134 2.54 -1.29 -17.98
N PRO A 135 3.00 -0.48 -17.02
CA PRO A 135 3.60 0.82 -17.31
C PRO A 135 4.87 0.68 -18.16
N PRO A 136 5.05 1.48 -19.24
CA PRO A 136 6.28 1.47 -20.03
C PRO A 136 7.52 1.83 -19.20
N GLU A 137 7.35 2.56 -18.10
CA GLU A 137 8.39 2.89 -17.14
C GLU A 137 9.01 1.65 -16.48
N ILE A 138 8.40 0.46 -16.51
CA ILE A 138 9.08 -0.77 -16.09
C ILE A 138 10.33 -1.03 -16.95
N GLY A 139 10.35 -0.57 -18.20
CA GLY A 139 11.55 -0.62 -19.06
C GLY A 139 12.73 0.22 -18.56
N ASN A 140 12.52 1.07 -17.54
CA ASN A 140 13.55 1.88 -16.89
C ASN A 140 14.31 1.13 -15.80
N LEU A 141 13.91 -0.09 -15.42
CA LEU A 141 14.52 -0.92 -14.38
C LEU A 141 15.80 -1.61 -14.88
N THR A 142 16.83 -0.83 -15.19
CA THR A 142 18.02 -1.32 -15.92
C THR A 142 18.75 -2.48 -15.25
N SER A 143 18.64 -2.65 -13.93
CA SER A 143 19.30 -3.73 -13.15
C SER A 143 18.45 -5.00 -12.99
N VAL A 144 17.22 -5.01 -13.49
CA VAL A 144 16.26 -6.09 -13.21
C VAL A 144 16.65 -7.39 -13.89
N VAL A 145 16.51 -8.47 -13.13
CA VAL A 145 16.84 -9.85 -13.55
C VAL A 145 15.59 -10.71 -13.64
N LYS A 146 14.64 -10.50 -12.72
CA LYS A 146 13.37 -11.23 -12.67
C LYS A 146 12.19 -10.26 -12.56
N ILE A 147 11.23 -10.42 -13.46
CA ILE A 147 9.91 -9.79 -13.38
C ILE A 147 8.85 -10.88 -13.35
N ASN A 148 8.02 -10.89 -12.32
CA ASN A 148 6.90 -11.81 -12.20
C ASN A 148 5.60 -11.03 -11.95
N LEU A 149 4.72 -11.03 -12.93
CA LEU A 149 3.40 -10.40 -12.89
C LEU A 149 2.28 -11.43 -13.18
N GLN A 150 2.58 -12.72 -13.05
CA GLN A 150 1.65 -13.80 -13.38
C GLN A 150 0.36 -13.73 -12.56
N SER A 151 -0.74 -14.28 -13.07
CA SER A 151 -2.00 -14.44 -12.33
C SER A 151 -2.51 -13.13 -11.72
N ASN A 152 -2.76 -12.15 -12.60
CA ASN A 152 -3.37 -10.86 -12.29
C ASN A 152 -4.47 -10.55 -13.34
N GLY A 153 -5.05 -9.36 -13.27
CA GLY A 153 -6.01 -8.83 -14.25
C GLY A 153 -5.41 -7.80 -15.22
N LEU A 154 -4.10 -7.84 -15.50
CA LEU A 154 -3.42 -6.84 -16.33
C LEU A 154 -3.92 -6.86 -17.77
N THR A 155 -4.11 -5.69 -18.36
CA THR A 155 -4.71 -5.48 -19.70
C THR A 155 -3.77 -4.73 -20.64
N GLY A 156 -4.15 -4.54 -21.90
CA GLY A 156 -3.39 -3.73 -22.86
C GLY A 156 -2.21 -4.46 -23.48
N ASN A 157 -1.38 -3.72 -24.20
CA ASN A 157 -0.26 -4.27 -24.97
C ASN A 157 1.01 -4.34 -24.11
N LEU A 158 1.94 -5.24 -24.46
CA LEU A 158 3.27 -5.25 -23.86
C LEU A 158 4.05 -3.99 -24.29
N PRO A 159 4.60 -3.21 -23.35
CA PRO A 159 5.44 -2.06 -23.67
C PRO A 159 6.71 -2.49 -24.42
N SER A 160 7.08 -1.72 -25.45
CA SER A 160 8.29 -1.98 -26.23
C SER A 160 9.57 -1.72 -25.41
N GLU A 161 9.45 -0.89 -24.38
CA GLU A 161 10.46 -0.48 -23.43
C GLU A 161 10.98 -1.65 -22.59
N LEU A 162 10.23 -2.77 -22.48
CA LEU A 162 10.74 -4.00 -21.86
C LEU A 162 11.97 -4.55 -22.59
N GLY A 163 12.17 -4.19 -23.86
CA GLY A 163 13.40 -4.47 -24.61
C GLY A 163 14.65 -3.80 -24.06
N ASN A 164 14.52 -2.72 -23.28
CA ASN A 164 15.65 -2.00 -22.68
C ASN A 164 16.28 -2.76 -21.50
N LEU A 165 15.61 -3.79 -21.00
CA LEU A 165 16.03 -4.57 -19.82
C LEU A 165 17.11 -5.60 -20.19
N LYS A 166 18.35 -5.13 -20.32
CA LYS A 166 19.50 -5.92 -20.80
C LYS A 166 19.92 -7.06 -19.86
N HIS A 167 19.55 -6.99 -18.58
CA HIS A 167 19.89 -7.99 -17.56
C HIS A 167 18.73 -8.96 -17.25
N LEU A 168 17.58 -8.79 -17.88
CA LEU A 168 16.40 -9.60 -17.64
C LEU A 168 16.65 -11.04 -18.09
N LYS A 169 16.45 -11.98 -17.15
CA LYS A 169 16.60 -13.43 -17.37
C LYS A 169 15.28 -14.18 -17.26
N GLU A 170 14.37 -13.67 -16.43
CA GLU A 170 13.08 -14.30 -16.19
C GLU A 170 11.94 -13.28 -16.28
N ILE A 171 10.95 -13.55 -17.14
CA ILE A 171 9.71 -12.79 -17.20
C ILE A 171 8.50 -13.73 -17.17
N ARG A 172 7.61 -13.56 -16.19
CA ARG A 172 6.34 -14.32 -16.12
C ARG A 172 5.17 -13.38 -16.19
N LEU A 173 4.33 -13.54 -17.20
CA LEU A 173 3.15 -12.73 -17.47
C LEU A 173 1.91 -13.60 -17.66
N ASP A 174 2.01 -14.91 -17.39
CA ASP A 174 0.93 -15.85 -17.65
C ASP A 174 -0.33 -15.53 -16.85
N ARG A 175 -1.49 -15.97 -17.36
CA ARG A 175 -2.80 -15.79 -16.71
C ARG A 175 -3.11 -14.32 -16.42
N ASN A 176 -3.08 -13.50 -17.46
CA ASN A 176 -3.52 -12.10 -17.44
C ASN A 176 -4.51 -11.86 -18.60
N ARG A 177 -4.84 -10.60 -18.87
CA ARG A 177 -5.67 -10.15 -19.99
C ARG A 177 -4.88 -9.30 -21.00
N LEU A 178 -3.58 -9.56 -21.13
CA LEU A 178 -2.70 -8.83 -22.03
C LEU A 178 -2.99 -9.21 -23.48
N GLN A 179 -2.89 -8.24 -24.39
CA GLN A 179 -3.30 -8.38 -25.78
C GLN A 179 -2.31 -7.73 -26.75
N GLY A 180 -2.65 -7.74 -28.04
CA GLY A 180 -1.82 -7.19 -29.10
C GLY A 180 -0.71 -8.13 -29.54
N GLN A 181 0.20 -7.61 -30.36
CA GLN A 181 1.35 -8.34 -30.87
C GLN A 181 2.53 -8.21 -29.91
N PHE A 182 3.44 -9.18 -29.93
CA PHE A 182 4.70 -9.07 -29.21
C PHE A 182 5.50 -7.88 -29.75
N PRO A 183 5.99 -6.96 -28.89
CA PRO A 183 6.84 -5.86 -29.30
C PRO A 183 8.21 -6.42 -29.67
N ALA A 184 8.36 -6.80 -30.93
CA ALA A 184 9.54 -7.47 -31.44
C ALA A 184 9.50 -7.46 -32.97
N SER A 185 10.00 -6.38 -33.57
CA SER A 185 10.25 -6.38 -35.01
C SER A 185 11.67 -6.86 -35.26
N ASN A 186 11.79 -8.07 -35.79
CA ASN A 186 12.93 -8.41 -36.63
C ASN A 186 12.55 -7.92 -38.02
N GLY A 187 13.27 -6.95 -38.60
CA GLY A 187 12.96 -6.42 -39.93
C GLY A 187 12.69 -7.55 -40.93
N SER A 188 11.41 -7.78 -41.24
CA SER A 188 10.91 -8.59 -42.37
C SER A 188 9.38 -8.67 -42.34
N GLU A 189 8.71 -7.72 -43.00
CA GLU A 189 7.53 -8.05 -43.79
C GLU A 189 7.89 -7.78 -45.25
N PHE A 190 8.10 -8.84 -46.02
CA PHE A 190 8.05 -8.75 -47.49
C PHE A 190 6.63 -9.15 -47.91
N PRO A 191 5.88 -8.28 -48.61
CA PRO A 191 4.96 -8.77 -49.61
C PRO A 191 5.82 -9.33 -50.76
N SER A 192 5.65 -10.62 -51.03
CA SER A 192 6.18 -11.26 -52.23
C SER A 192 5.68 -10.51 -53.46
N ASN A 193 6.52 -9.62 -54.01
CA ASN A 193 6.60 -9.14 -55.40
C ASN A 193 7.14 -7.70 -55.47
N LEU A 194 8.44 -7.49 -55.26
CA LEU A 194 9.13 -6.36 -55.90
C LEU A 194 10.64 -6.60 -56.00
N HIS A 195 11.13 -6.67 -57.23
CA HIS A 195 12.53 -6.75 -57.57
C HIS A 195 13.13 -5.33 -57.41
N GLY A 196 13.92 -5.08 -56.36
CA GLY A 196 14.49 -3.76 -56.13
C GLY A 196 15.54 -3.71 -55.02
N LYS A 197 16.78 -3.40 -55.41
CA LYS A 197 17.96 -3.18 -54.56
C LYS A 197 17.74 -2.04 -53.54
N TYR A 198 17.23 -2.34 -52.35
CA TYR A 198 17.55 -1.61 -51.12
C TYR A 198 17.50 -2.61 -49.95
N ALA A 199 18.67 -2.97 -49.42
CA ALA A 199 18.78 -3.81 -48.23
C ALA A 199 18.30 -3.01 -47.01
N SER A 200 17.09 -3.29 -46.53
CA SER A 200 16.54 -2.68 -45.31
C SER A 200 17.10 -3.39 -44.08
N THR A 201 18.16 -2.84 -43.49
CA THR A 201 18.67 -3.18 -42.15
C THR A 201 17.75 -2.57 -41.08
N GLY A 202 16.66 -3.26 -40.73
CA GLY A 202 15.82 -2.86 -39.59
C GLY A 202 16.50 -3.22 -38.26
N SER A 203 16.74 -2.24 -37.38
CA SER A 203 17.25 -2.47 -36.02
C SER A 203 16.24 -3.31 -35.22
N PRO A 204 16.68 -4.31 -34.42
CA PRO A 204 15.79 -5.06 -33.54
C PRO A 204 15.09 -4.12 -32.55
N THR A 205 13.82 -4.39 -32.23
CA THR A 205 13.04 -3.67 -31.22
C THR A 205 12.48 -4.61 -30.15
N GLY A 206 12.12 -4.05 -28.99
CA GLY A 206 11.49 -4.76 -27.86
C GLY A 206 12.26 -6.01 -27.41
N PHE A 207 11.58 -7.15 -27.18
CA PHE A 207 12.25 -8.33 -26.60
C PHE A 207 13.41 -8.88 -27.42
N CYS A 208 13.45 -8.62 -28.73
CA CYS A 208 14.59 -9.02 -29.55
C CYS A 208 15.88 -8.22 -29.26
N LEU A 209 15.81 -7.13 -28.49
CA LEU A 209 16.98 -6.45 -27.92
C LEU A 209 17.54 -7.17 -26.69
N SER A 210 16.73 -7.98 -26.01
CA SER A 210 17.13 -8.65 -24.76
C SER A 210 17.82 -9.98 -25.07
N SER A 211 19.15 -9.97 -25.04
CA SER A 211 19.98 -11.13 -25.37
C SER A 211 20.13 -12.15 -24.24
N GLN A 212 19.58 -11.89 -23.05
CA GLN A 212 19.79 -12.71 -21.84
C GLN A 212 18.52 -13.38 -21.29
N LEU A 213 17.37 -13.18 -21.93
CA LEU A 213 16.13 -13.81 -21.49
C LEU A 213 16.25 -15.33 -21.60
N LYS A 214 15.97 -16.06 -20.50
CA LYS A 214 16.10 -17.52 -20.43
C LYS A 214 14.77 -18.19 -20.13
N VAL A 215 14.01 -17.58 -19.22
CA VAL A 215 12.71 -18.07 -18.78
C VAL A 215 11.69 -17.01 -19.16
N ALA A 216 10.71 -17.39 -19.97
CA ALA A 216 9.59 -16.53 -20.26
C ALA A 216 8.30 -17.35 -20.29
N ASP A 217 7.25 -16.84 -19.65
CA ASP A 217 5.91 -17.39 -19.73
C ASP A 217 4.91 -16.29 -20.07
N PHE A 218 4.31 -16.42 -21.25
CA PHE A 218 3.29 -15.53 -21.81
C PHE A 218 1.94 -16.25 -21.95
N SER A 219 1.80 -17.44 -21.36
CA SER A 219 0.64 -18.29 -21.59
C SER A 219 -0.64 -17.72 -21.00
N PHE A 220 -1.79 -18.18 -21.49
CA PHE A 220 -3.11 -17.81 -20.98
C PHE A 220 -3.37 -16.29 -20.96
N ASN A 221 -3.05 -15.62 -22.06
CA ASN A 221 -3.37 -14.22 -22.33
C ASN A 221 -4.23 -14.11 -23.62
N PHE A 222 -4.22 -12.96 -24.28
CA PHE A 222 -4.92 -12.67 -25.55
C PHE A 222 -3.95 -12.14 -26.63
N PHE A 223 -2.66 -12.52 -26.57
CA PHE A 223 -1.69 -12.12 -27.59
C PHE A 223 -2.09 -12.65 -28.96
N ASN A 224 -1.93 -11.81 -29.99
CA ASN A 224 -2.27 -12.14 -31.36
C ASN A 224 -1.05 -11.97 -32.30
N GLY A 225 -1.23 -12.33 -33.57
CA GLY A 225 -0.13 -12.34 -34.53
C GLY A 225 0.73 -13.59 -34.42
N SER A 226 2.03 -13.46 -34.63
CA SER A 226 3.00 -14.56 -34.62
C SER A 226 4.03 -14.40 -33.51
N ILE A 227 4.61 -15.51 -33.07
CA ILE A 227 5.73 -15.49 -32.12
C ILE A 227 6.97 -14.97 -32.86
N PRO A 228 7.64 -13.90 -32.39
CA PRO A 228 8.86 -13.39 -33.01
C PRO A 228 9.94 -14.46 -33.06
N LYS A 229 10.66 -14.57 -34.19
CA LYS A 229 11.72 -15.58 -34.38
C LYS A 229 12.79 -15.52 -33.27
N CYS A 230 13.10 -14.33 -32.76
CA CYS A 230 14.07 -14.16 -31.68
C CYS A 230 13.66 -14.85 -30.38
N LEU A 231 12.36 -15.10 -30.16
CA LEU A 231 11.81 -15.82 -29.01
C LEU A 231 11.55 -17.31 -29.31
N GLY A 232 11.90 -17.78 -30.52
CA GLY A 232 11.62 -19.16 -30.95
C GLY A 232 12.38 -20.25 -30.19
N TYR A 233 13.38 -19.89 -29.38
CA TYR A 233 14.09 -20.82 -28.49
C TYR A 233 13.27 -21.19 -27.24
N LEU A 234 12.24 -20.42 -26.91
CA LEU A 234 11.36 -20.68 -25.77
C LEU A 234 10.38 -21.82 -26.09
N SER A 235 9.96 -22.55 -25.05
CA SER A 235 8.98 -23.62 -25.20
C SER A 235 7.65 -23.13 -25.78
N ARG A 236 7.00 -23.93 -26.62
CA ARG A 236 5.65 -23.64 -27.10
C ARG A 236 4.62 -23.52 -25.96
N SER A 237 4.84 -24.23 -24.85
CA SER A 237 4.00 -24.11 -23.65
C SER A 237 4.01 -22.69 -23.06
N SER A 238 5.11 -21.93 -23.23
CA SER A 238 5.20 -20.54 -22.78
C SER A 238 4.27 -19.60 -23.54
N PHE A 239 3.65 -20.04 -24.64
CA PHE A 239 2.76 -19.23 -25.48
C PHE A 239 1.35 -19.81 -25.60
N GLN A 240 1.05 -20.92 -24.92
CA GLN A 240 -0.25 -21.59 -25.02
C GLN A 240 -1.39 -20.70 -24.48
N GLY A 241 -2.62 -20.96 -24.90
CA GLY A 241 -3.80 -20.24 -24.40
C GLY A 241 -3.86 -18.76 -24.83
N ASN A 242 -3.22 -18.39 -25.94
CA ASN A 242 -3.30 -17.07 -26.57
C ASN A 242 -4.13 -17.14 -27.87
N CYS A 243 -4.15 -16.03 -28.62
CA CYS A 243 -4.82 -15.88 -29.91
C CYS A 243 -3.82 -15.82 -31.08
N LEU A 244 -2.73 -16.58 -30.97
CA LEU A 244 -1.63 -16.59 -31.94
C LEU A 244 -2.02 -17.38 -33.20
N ARG A 245 -1.54 -16.94 -34.37
CA ARG A 245 -1.79 -17.58 -35.67
C ARG A 245 -1.04 -18.91 -35.88
N ASP A 246 -0.33 -19.39 -34.86
CA ASP A 246 0.43 -20.64 -34.94
C ASP A 246 -0.53 -21.83 -34.93
N LYS A 247 -0.22 -22.91 -35.65
CA LYS A 247 -1.06 -24.12 -35.74
C LYS A 247 -1.00 -24.98 -34.46
N ASP A 248 -0.70 -24.38 -33.31
CA ASP A 248 -0.62 -25.07 -32.04
C ASP A 248 -2.04 -25.29 -31.47
N SER A 249 -2.42 -26.55 -31.33
CA SER A 249 -3.71 -26.98 -30.77
C SER A 249 -4.01 -26.43 -29.37
N LYS A 250 -3.00 -25.90 -28.66
CA LYS A 250 -3.16 -25.33 -27.31
C LYS A 250 -3.51 -23.84 -27.31
N GLN A 251 -3.74 -23.22 -28.47
CA GLN A 251 -4.22 -21.83 -28.56
C GLN A 251 -5.73 -21.74 -28.33
N ARG A 252 -6.22 -20.54 -27.96
CA ARG A 252 -7.65 -20.26 -27.84
C ARG A 252 -8.34 -20.42 -29.20
N THR A 253 -9.57 -20.90 -29.20
CA THR A 253 -10.42 -20.94 -30.40
C THR A 253 -10.68 -19.53 -30.94
N THR A 254 -10.93 -19.40 -32.24
CA THR A 254 -11.26 -18.13 -32.90
C THR A 254 -12.43 -17.39 -32.25
N GLU A 255 -13.43 -18.10 -31.71
CA GLU A 255 -14.58 -17.52 -31.01
C GLU A 255 -14.18 -16.79 -29.71
N HIS A 256 -13.33 -17.43 -28.90
CA HIS A 256 -12.76 -16.85 -27.66
C HIS A 256 -11.79 -15.69 -27.92
N CYS A 257 -11.29 -15.57 -29.15
CA CYS A 257 -10.42 -14.47 -29.57
C CYS A 257 -11.18 -13.29 -30.20
N ALA A 258 -12.43 -13.50 -30.61
CA ALA A 258 -13.29 -12.49 -31.22
C ALA A 258 -14.23 -11.78 -30.23
N GLY A 259 -14.38 -12.30 -29.01
CA GLY A 259 -15.30 -11.77 -27.99
C GLY A 259 -14.56 -11.13 -26.81
N GLY A 260 -14.49 -9.80 -26.79
CA GLY A 260 -14.24 -9.04 -25.56
C GLY A 260 -15.51 -9.00 -24.69
N ALA A 261 -15.87 -10.11 -24.05
CA ALA A 261 -16.84 -10.17 -22.94
C ALA A 261 -16.76 -11.53 -22.23
N SER A 262 -16.84 -11.51 -20.90
CA SER A 262 -16.74 -12.65 -19.97
C SER A 262 -17.58 -13.87 -20.33
N PRO A 263 -17.17 -15.06 -19.85
CA PRO A 263 -18.13 -16.03 -19.33
C PRO A 263 -17.95 -16.29 -17.83
N SER A 264 -19.10 -16.50 -17.21
CA SER A 264 -19.40 -16.82 -15.83
C SER A 264 -18.78 -18.13 -15.31
N SER A 265 -18.71 -18.21 -13.98
CA SER A 265 -18.40 -19.42 -13.21
C SER A 265 -19.21 -20.63 -13.64
N ASN A 266 -18.59 -21.80 -13.56
CA ASN A 266 -19.22 -23.01 -13.05
C ASN A 266 -18.13 -24.01 -12.66
N HIS A 267 -18.08 -24.33 -11.37
CA HIS A 267 -17.38 -25.50 -10.85
C HIS A 267 -18.03 -26.78 -11.41
N PRO A 268 -17.25 -27.88 -11.45
CA PRO A 268 -17.74 -29.06 -10.75
C PRO A 268 -16.75 -29.50 -9.66
N VAL A 269 -17.34 -29.77 -8.51
CA VAL A 269 -16.78 -30.56 -7.41
C VAL A 269 -16.47 -31.96 -7.93
N VAL A 270 -15.26 -32.46 -7.67
CA VAL A 270 -14.98 -33.91 -7.68
C VAL A 270 -14.28 -34.26 -6.37
N ASN A 271 -14.97 -35.14 -5.64
CA ASN A 271 -14.57 -35.73 -4.38
C ASN A 271 -13.91 -37.09 -4.71
N THR A 272 -12.79 -37.43 -4.07
CA THR A 272 -12.45 -38.84 -3.82
C THR A 272 -11.53 -38.98 -2.61
N GLN A 273 -12.00 -39.81 -1.67
CA GLN A 273 -11.33 -40.26 -0.46
C GLN A 273 -10.25 -41.33 -0.72
N HIS A 274 -9.31 -41.38 0.23
CA HIS A 274 -8.52 -42.52 0.73
C HIS A 274 -7.47 -43.18 -0.19
N GLN A 275 -6.20 -43.09 0.21
CA GLN A 275 -5.56 -44.22 0.91
C GLN A 275 -4.29 -43.83 1.68
N ARG A 276 -4.14 -44.53 2.81
CA ARG A 276 -3.14 -44.42 3.87
C ARG A 276 -2.07 -45.50 3.61
N VAL A 277 -0.80 -45.19 3.82
CA VAL A 277 0.23 -46.18 4.18
C VAL A 277 1.16 -45.55 5.21
N GLU A 278 1.07 -46.05 6.45
CA GLU A 278 2.16 -46.01 7.43
C GLU A 278 3.09 -47.19 7.16
N ASP A 279 4.40 -47.01 7.27
CA ASP A 279 5.20 -47.96 8.03
C ASP A 279 6.40 -47.28 8.71
N ARG A 280 6.80 -47.84 9.84
CA ARG A 280 7.42 -47.18 11.00
C ARG A 280 8.84 -47.71 11.25
N SER A 281 9.59 -46.94 12.05
CA SER A 281 10.66 -47.35 12.99
C SER A 281 12.10 -47.41 12.42
N THR A 282 13.19 -47.04 13.11
CA THR A 282 13.53 -47.03 14.56
C THR A 282 14.76 -46.14 14.92
N HIS A 283 14.68 -45.47 16.09
CA HIS A 283 15.68 -45.17 17.18
C HIS A 283 17.09 -44.53 16.99
N GLN A 284 17.26 -43.29 17.51
CA GLN A 284 18.11 -42.72 18.62
C GLN A 284 19.47 -43.36 19.08
N PRO A 285 20.37 -42.71 19.91
CA PRO A 285 20.27 -41.48 20.75
C PRO A 285 21.51 -40.52 20.89
N LYS A 286 21.30 -39.50 21.75
CA LYS A 286 22.07 -38.35 22.34
C LYS A 286 23.52 -38.51 22.85
N ALA A 287 24.25 -37.38 22.93
CA ALA A 287 25.01 -36.79 24.08
C ALA A 287 26.05 -35.77 23.55
N SER A 288 26.58 -34.72 24.21
CA SER A 288 26.47 -34.06 25.53
C SER A 288 27.30 -32.75 25.47
N LYS A 289 26.93 -31.73 26.25
CA LYS A 289 27.82 -30.58 26.60
C LYS A 289 28.94 -31.05 27.54
N PRO A 290 30.03 -30.27 27.68
CA PRO A 290 30.62 -30.08 29.00
C PRO A 290 30.61 -28.61 29.42
N ALA A 291 30.33 -28.44 30.71
CA ALA A 291 30.49 -27.23 31.46
C ALA A 291 31.96 -27.08 31.89
N TRP A 292 32.58 -25.98 31.52
CA TRP A 292 33.54 -25.30 32.39
C TRP A 292 32.83 -24.01 32.83
N LEU A 293 32.19 -24.12 33.98
CA LEU A 293 31.55 -23.01 34.68
C LEU A 293 32.65 -22.19 35.40
N LEU A 294 32.34 -20.92 35.63
CA LEU A 294 32.80 -20.13 36.78
C LEU A 294 34.26 -19.67 36.78
N SER A 295 34.56 -18.63 35.99
CA SER A 295 35.59 -17.64 36.34
C SER A 295 35.41 -16.29 35.59
N LEU A 296 34.17 -15.87 35.29
CA LEU A 296 33.99 -14.66 34.45
C LEU A 296 32.74 -13.81 34.76
N GLU A 297 32.29 -13.77 36.01
CA GLU A 297 31.16 -12.91 36.41
C GLU A 297 31.54 -11.68 37.25
N ILE A 298 32.75 -11.60 37.82
CA ILE A 298 33.10 -10.44 38.68
C ILE A 298 33.76 -9.30 37.89
N LEU A 299 34.37 -9.58 36.74
CA LEU A 299 35.02 -8.56 35.89
C LEU A 299 34.09 -7.90 34.88
N MET A 300 32.98 -8.56 34.51
CA MET A 300 31.99 -8.02 33.56
C MET A 300 31.02 -7.01 34.21
N GLY A 301 30.82 -7.08 35.53
CA GLY A 301 29.94 -6.15 36.25
C GLY A 301 30.50 -4.72 36.38
N ILE A 302 31.81 -4.57 36.51
CA ILE A 302 32.47 -3.25 36.70
C ILE A 302 32.53 -2.45 35.39
N MET A 303 32.60 -3.15 34.25
CA MET A 303 32.60 -2.53 32.91
C MET A 303 31.21 -2.05 32.48
N VAL A 304 30.13 -2.75 32.88
CA VAL A 304 28.75 -2.33 32.55
C VAL A 304 28.29 -1.15 33.42
N GLY A 305 28.68 -1.12 34.69
CA GLY A 305 28.35 -0.02 35.60
C GLY A 305 28.97 1.33 35.21
N SER A 306 30.20 1.32 34.67
CA SER A 306 30.89 2.54 34.23
C SER A 306 30.33 3.11 32.93
N LEU A 307 29.88 2.25 32.00
CA LEU A 307 29.23 2.67 30.76
C LEU A 307 27.84 3.30 31.00
N PHE A 308 27.10 2.84 32.01
CA PHE A 308 25.78 3.37 32.34
C PHE A 308 25.83 4.81 32.89
N VAL A 309 26.85 5.13 33.69
CA VAL A 309 27.05 6.48 34.25
C VAL A 309 27.45 7.48 33.15
N ILE A 310 28.25 7.06 32.18
CA ILE A 310 28.63 7.92 31.04
C ILE A 310 27.42 8.18 30.10
N ALA A 311 26.56 7.18 29.91
CA ALA A 311 25.32 7.34 29.15
C ALA A 311 24.33 8.32 29.82
N LEU A 312 24.25 8.32 31.15
CA LEU A 312 23.38 9.24 31.91
C LEU A 312 23.88 10.70 31.85
N VAL A 313 25.19 10.90 31.88
CA VAL A 313 25.78 12.26 31.79
C VAL A 313 25.65 12.83 30.37
N THR A 314 25.77 12.00 29.33
CA THR A 314 25.66 12.43 27.93
C THR A 314 24.21 12.72 27.50
N THR A 315 23.23 12.01 28.05
CA THR A 315 21.79 12.28 27.83
C THR A 315 21.32 13.56 28.50
N LEU A 316 21.85 13.88 29.69
CA LEU A 316 21.55 15.16 30.38
C LEU A 316 22.20 16.38 29.70
N GLN A 317 23.35 16.21 29.02
CA GLN A 317 23.99 17.29 28.25
C GLN A 317 23.32 17.54 26.88
N LYS A 318 22.77 16.51 26.21
CA LYS A 318 22.06 16.66 24.93
C LYS A 318 20.67 17.32 25.03
N CYS A 319 20.07 17.40 26.23
CA CYS A 319 18.78 18.07 26.43
C CYS A 319 18.85 19.62 26.42
N LYS A 320 20.03 20.23 26.24
CA LYS A 320 20.19 21.70 26.28
C LYS A 320 20.48 22.40 24.96
N GLN A 321 20.44 21.72 23.80
CA GLN A 321 20.66 22.39 22.51
C GLN A 321 19.59 22.04 21.48
N LYS A 322 18.66 22.97 21.26
CA LYS A 322 17.94 23.14 19.99
C LYS A 322 18.48 24.40 19.32
N PRO A 323 18.72 24.38 18.00
CA PRO A 323 18.45 25.54 17.17
C PRO A 323 17.31 25.24 16.20
N SER A 324 16.34 26.13 16.19
CA SER A 324 15.33 26.28 15.14
C SER A 324 16.01 26.86 13.89
N ILE A 325 15.98 26.14 12.77
CA ILE A 325 16.35 26.69 11.46
C ILE A 325 15.12 26.64 10.56
N ILE A 326 14.56 27.83 10.34
CA ILE A 326 13.61 28.16 9.29
C ILE A 326 14.40 28.20 7.97
N ILE A 327 13.94 27.46 6.96
CA ILE A 327 14.41 27.64 5.59
C ILE A 327 13.18 27.80 4.68
N PRO A 328 12.99 28.96 4.03
CA PRO A 328 11.94 29.15 3.04
C PRO A 328 12.48 28.76 1.66
N TRP A 329 11.84 27.80 0.98
CA TRP A 329 12.08 27.57 -0.45
C TRP A 329 10.80 27.79 -1.24
N LYS A 330 10.76 28.98 -1.83
CA LYS A 330 9.87 29.39 -2.90
C LYS A 330 10.44 28.84 -4.21
N LYS A 331 9.70 28.00 -4.93
CA LYS A 331 9.88 27.87 -6.38
C LYS A 331 8.61 27.48 -7.13
N SER A 332 8.20 28.44 -7.94
CA SER A 332 7.27 28.48 -9.08
C SER A 332 6.39 27.28 -9.37
N ALA A 333 5.09 27.54 -9.28
CA ALA A 333 4.07 26.95 -10.15
C ALA A 333 4.54 26.94 -11.61
N SER A 334 4.55 25.75 -12.20
CA SER A 334 4.44 25.58 -13.65
C SER A 334 3.14 24.84 -13.89
N ASP A 335 2.17 25.62 -14.35
CA ASP A 335 0.85 25.25 -14.78
C ASP A 335 0.90 24.25 -15.95
N LYS A 336 -0.14 23.40 -16.02
CA LYS A 336 -0.53 22.46 -17.09
C LYS A 336 0.07 21.05 -17.08
N ASP A 337 -0.59 20.17 -16.33
CA ASP A 337 -1.16 18.93 -16.87
C ASP A 337 -2.27 18.44 -15.93
N TYR A 338 -3.42 19.13 -15.98
CA TYR A 338 -4.66 18.59 -15.42
C TYR A 338 -5.08 17.40 -16.28
N THR A 339 -4.58 16.22 -15.92
CA THR A 339 -5.17 14.96 -16.36
C THR A 339 -6.63 15.00 -15.91
N MET A 340 -7.56 15.06 -16.88
CA MET A 340 -9.00 15.05 -16.63
C MET A 340 -9.32 13.96 -15.60
N MET A 341 -9.64 14.39 -14.38
CA MET A 341 -9.96 13.50 -13.28
C MET A 341 -11.33 12.88 -13.58
N TYR A 342 -11.34 11.58 -13.81
CA TYR A 342 -12.57 10.81 -13.92
C TYR A 342 -13.39 11.01 -12.65
N THR A 343 -14.43 11.84 -12.77
CA THR A 343 -15.46 11.99 -11.75
C THR A 343 -16.57 11.07 -12.17
N ASP A 344 -16.86 10.02 -11.40
CA ASP A 344 -18.09 9.28 -11.60
C ASP A 344 -19.24 10.12 -11.03
N SER A 345 -19.78 11.01 -11.86
CA SER A 345 -20.85 11.94 -11.47
C SER A 345 -22.11 11.21 -11.01
N GLU A 346 -22.25 9.90 -11.27
CA GLU A 346 -23.40 9.11 -10.80
C GLU A 346 -23.23 8.60 -9.37
N LEU A 347 -22.00 8.45 -8.85
CA LEU A 347 -21.74 7.79 -7.57
C LEU A 347 -22.33 8.56 -6.36
N LEU A 348 -22.36 9.90 -6.44
CA LEU A 348 -22.79 10.78 -5.36
C LEU A 348 -24.10 11.51 -5.65
N LYS A 349 -24.85 11.09 -6.67
CA LYS A 349 -26.06 11.81 -7.14
C LYS A 349 -27.13 11.97 -6.05
N ASP A 350 -27.22 11.00 -5.14
CA ASP A 350 -28.24 10.95 -4.08
C ASP A 350 -27.73 11.51 -2.74
N VAL A 351 -26.49 11.99 -2.68
CA VAL A 351 -25.88 12.56 -1.48
C VAL A 351 -26.04 14.07 -1.48
N VAL A 352 -26.54 14.63 -0.38
CA VAL A 352 -26.66 16.08 -0.22
C VAL A 352 -25.28 16.72 -0.26
N ARG A 353 -25.12 17.73 -1.13
CA ARG A 353 -23.91 18.52 -1.25
C ARG A 353 -24.08 19.84 -0.52
N TYR A 354 -23.23 20.08 0.46
CA TYR A 354 -23.11 21.38 1.13
C TYR A 354 -21.98 22.18 0.51
N SER A 355 -22.19 23.50 0.40
CA SER A 355 -21.09 24.43 0.10
C SER A 355 -20.26 24.68 1.35
N ARG A 356 -19.00 25.03 1.17
CA ARG A 356 -18.12 25.44 2.27
C ARG A 356 -18.68 26.66 2.99
N GLN A 357 -19.22 27.63 2.26
CA GLN A 357 -19.81 28.83 2.84
C GLN A 357 -21.01 28.51 3.75
N GLU A 358 -21.87 27.55 3.37
CA GLU A 358 -22.97 27.11 4.24
C GLU A 358 -22.46 26.50 5.53
N LEU A 359 -21.38 25.70 5.46
CA LEU A 359 -20.77 25.09 6.64
C LEU A 359 -19.97 26.10 7.47
N GLU A 360 -19.36 27.11 6.86
CA GLU A 360 -18.70 28.23 7.56
C GLU A 360 -19.73 28.97 8.43
N ILE A 361 -20.90 29.29 7.86
CA ILE A 361 -21.98 29.93 8.61
C ILE A 361 -22.50 29.01 9.72
N ALA A 362 -22.70 27.73 9.43
CA ALA A 362 -23.23 26.76 10.39
C ALA A 362 -22.26 26.49 11.55
N CYS A 363 -20.95 26.51 11.29
CA CYS A 363 -19.89 26.19 12.25
C CYS A 363 -19.22 27.44 12.84
N GLU A 364 -19.83 28.62 12.71
CA GLU A 364 -19.30 29.90 13.23
C GLU A 364 -17.82 30.11 12.82
N ASP A 365 -17.56 30.10 11.51
CA ASP A 365 -16.23 30.21 10.90
C ASP A 365 -15.27 29.09 11.32
N PHE A 366 -15.80 27.88 11.53
CA PHE A 366 -15.05 26.70 11.97
C PHE A 366 -14.33 26.91 13.32
N SER A 367 -14.91 27.70 14.22
CA SER A 367 -14.31 28.02 15.52
C SER A 367 -14.54 26.95 16.59
N ASN A 368 -15.65 26.20 16.51
CA ASN A 368 -16.06 25.25 17.54
C ASN A 368 -15.53 23.83 17.28
N ILE A 369 -14.27 23.59 17.63
CA ILE A 369 -13.60 22.28 17.47
C ILE A 369 -13.99 21.35 18.63
N ILE A 370 -14.61 20.22 18.30
CA ILE A 370 -15.01 19.16 19.25
C ILE A 370 -14.12 17.91 19.18
N GLY A 371 -13.26 17.82 18.16
CA GLY A 371 -12.33 16.71 18.00
C GLY A 371 -11.21 17.08 17.03
N SER A 372 -10.04 16.49 17.25
CA SER A 372 -8.86 16.70 16.40
C SER A 372 -8.03 15.42 16.34
N SER A 373 -7.61 15.07 15.13
CA SER A 373 -6.64 14.01 14.85
C SER A 373 -5.59 14.53 13.86
N PRO A 374 -4.49 13.81 13.62
CA PRO A 374 -3.48 14.23 12.63
C PRO A 374 -4.07 14.48 11.24
N ASP A 375 -5.08 13.70 10.86
CA ASP A 375 -5.63 13.66 9.50
C ASP A 375 -7.03 14.30 9.40
N SER A 376 -7.62 14.75 10.52
CA SER A 376 -8.94 15.39 10.51
C SER A 376 -9.20 16.37 11.65
N LEU A 377 -10.10 17.32 11.41
CA LEU A 377 -10.66 18.22 12.42
C LEU A 377 -12.17 18.05 12.46
N VAL A 378 -12.74 18.02 13.66
CA VAL A 378 -14.19 17.86 13.86
C VAL A 378 -14.76 19.13 14.47
N TYR A 379 -15.71 19.73 13.78
CA TYR A 379 -16.39 20.95 14.19
C TYR A 379 -17.84 20.66 14.58
N LYS A 380 -18.33 21.34 15.60
CA LYS A 380 -19.76 21.40 15.89
C LYS A 380 -20.36 22.58 15.14
N GLY A 381 -21.52 22.38 14.52
CA GLY A 381 -22.28 23.43 13.86
C GLY A 381 -23.78 23.28 14.06
N THR A 382 -24.53 24.30 13.66
CA THR A 382 -25.99 24.32 13.65
C THR A 382 -26.50 24.81 12.30
N MET A 383 -27.26 23.96 11.59
CA MET A 383 -27.80 24.29 10.28
C MET A 383 -28.98 25.26 10.35
N LYS A 384 -29.30 25.92 9.23
CA LYS A 384 -30.50 26.77 9.08
C LYS A 384 -31.77 25.93 9.26
N GLY A 385 -32.30 25.92 10.48
CA GLY A 385 -33.39 25.02 10.91
C GLY A 385 -33.19 24.44 12.32
N GLY A 386 -32.03 24.68 12.95
CA GLY A 386 -31.76 24.28 14.33
C GLY A 386 -31.23 22.85 14.47
N GLN A 387 -30.99 22.14 13.36
CA GLN A 387 -30.36 20.82 13.39
C GLN A 387 -28.87 20.96 13.73
N GLU A 388 -28.46 20.36 14.84
CA GLU A 388 -27.04 20.27 15.23
C GLU A 388 -26.31 19.23 14.37
N ILE A 389 -25.11 19.60 13.90
CA ILE A 389 -24.28 18.80 13.01
C ILE A 389 -22.85 18.68 13.54
N ALA A 390 -22.21 17.58 13.20
CA ALA A 390 -20.77 17.38 13.33
C ALA A 390 -20.15 17.39 11.93
N VAL A 391 -19.21 18.31 11.69
CA VAL A 391 -18.49 18.43 10.41
C VAL A 391 -17.08 17.89 10.60
N ILE A 392 -16.79 16.77 9.94
CA ILE A 392 -15.43 16.20 9.90
C ILE A 392 -14.75 16.76 8.66
N SER A 393 -13.76 17.63 8.85
CA SER A 393 -12.89 18.14 7.79
C SER A 393 -11.64 17.32 7.70
N LEU A 394 -11.33 16.81 6.51
CA LEU A 394 -10.09 16.09 6.26
C LEU A 394 -8.93 17.10 6.14
N SER A 395 -7.85 16.85 6.89
CA SER A 395 -6.68 17.74 7.00
C SER A 395 -5.60 17.31 6.01
N PHE A 396 -5.78 17.63 4.72
CA PHE A 396 -4.80 17.33 3.66
C PHE A 396 -4.25 18.58 2.98
N ILE A 397 -3.01 18.47 2.49
CA ILE A 397 -2.39 19.45 1.60
C ILE A 397 -2.83 19.10 0.17
N GLU A 398 -3.40 20.07 -0.55
CA GLU A 398 -3.92 19.91 -1.92
C GLU A 398 -2.93 19.22 -2.87
N GLU A 399 -1.64 19.53 -2.72
CA GLU A 399 -0.53 18.97 -3.52
C GLU A 399 -0.41 17.44 -3.44
N ASN A 400 -0.89 16.84 -2.34
CA ASN A 400 -0.87 15.39 -2.11
C ASN A 400 -2.20 14.72 -2.50
N TRP A 401 -3.23 15.49 -2.90
CA TRP A 401 -4.55 14.94 -3.23
C TRP A 401 -4.57 14.37 -4.65
N THR A 402 -4.38 13.05 -4.75
CA THR A 402 -4.39 12.35 -6.03
C THR A 402 -5.83 12.03 -6.48
N GLY A 403 -6.03 11.80 -7.79
CA GLY A 403 -7.31 11.31 -8.31
C GLY A 403 -7.77 9.98 -7.68
N PHE A 404 -6.83 9.20 -7.13
CA PHE A 404 -7.12 8.00 -6.36
C PHE A 404 -7.76 8.32 -5.00
N LEU A 405 -7.20 9.27 -4.24
CA LEU A 405 -7.78 9.73 -2.98
C LEU A 405 -9.16 10.35 -3.19
N GLU A 406 -9.33 11.07 -4.31
CA GLU A 406 -10.63 11.59 -4.72
C GLU A 406 -11.66 10.48 -4.94
N LEU A 407 -11.31 9.42 -5.68
CA LEU A 407 -12.21 8.28 -5.90
C LEU A 407 -12.52 7.54 -4.59
N TYR A 408 -11.53 7.39 -3.71
CA TYR A 408 -11.73 6.77 -2.40
C TYR A 408 -12.72 7.57 -1.55
N PHE A 409 -12.51 8.88 -1.44
CA PHE A 409 -13.42 9.78 -0.74
C PHE A 409 -14.85 9.66 -1.27
N GLN A 410 -15.03 9.65 -2.60
CA GLN A 410 -16.35 9.49 -3.20
C GLN A 410 -17.00 8.14 -2.89
N LYS A 411 -16.23 7.03 -2.95
CA LYS A 411 -16.75 5.70 -2.59
C LYS A 411 -17.16 5.61 -1.14
N GLU A 412 -16.34 6.16 -0.25
CA GLU A 412 -16.63 6.15 1.17
C GLU A 412 -17.87 6.99 1.50
N VAL A 413 -18.00 8.18 0.90
CA VAL A 413 -19.21 9.00 1.02
C VAL A 413 -20.43 8.22 0.52
N ALA A 414 -20.33 7.55 -0.62
CA ALA A 414 -21.42 6.74 -1.18
C ALA A 414 -21.80 5.57 -0.27
N ASP A 415 -20.81 4.86 0.29
CA ASP A 415 -21.02 3.75 1.21
C ASP A 415 -21.68 4.21 2.53
N LEU A 416 -21.18 5.30 3.12
CA LEU A 416 -21.74 5.91 4.34
C LEU A 416 -23.15 6.46 4.12
N ALA A 417 -23.45 6.99 2.93
CA ALA A 417 -24.78 7.50 2.60
C ALA A 417 -25.86 6.40 2.57
N ARG A 418 -25.48 5.12 2.41
CA ARG A 418 -26.43 3.99 2.50
C ARG A 418 -26.89 3.71 3.92
N LEU A 419 -26.16 4.18 4.92
CA LEU A 419 -26.44 3.88 6.32
C LEU A 419 -27.65 4.66 6.82
N ASN A 420 -28.70 3.94 7.19
CA ASN A 420 -29.90 4.52 7.74
C ASN A 420 -30.48 3.64 8.86
N HIS A 421 -29.92 3.78 10.06
CA HIS A 421 -30.35 3.04 11.25
C HIS A 421 -30.24 3.90 12.51
N GLU A 422 -31.14 3.65 13.48
CA GLU A 422 -31.22 4.44 14.72
C GLU A 422 -29.92 4.43 15.54
N ASN A 423 -29.15 3.34 15.47
CA ASN A 423 -27.90 3.14 16.21
C ASN A 423 -26.62 3.30 15.37
N THR A 424 -26.70 3.82 14.15
CA THR A 424 -25.52 4.15 13.33
C THR A 424 -25.41 5.66 13.17
N GLY A 425 -24.18 6.16 13.04
CA GLY A 425 -23.94 7.56 12.67
C GLY A 425 -24.54 7.85 11.29
N LYS A 426 -25.46 8.81 11.21
CA LYS A 426 -26.14 9.15 9.96
C LYS A 426 -25.39 10.26 9.24
N LEU A 427 -24.94 9.97 8.02
CA LEU A 427 -24.38 10.96 7.12
C LEU A 427 -25.52 11.83 6.58
N LEU A 428 -25.42 13.14 6.80
CA LEU A 428 -26.36 14.14 6.29
C LEU A 428 -25.95 14.63 4.90
N GLY A 429 -24.64 14.67 4.62
CA GLY A 429 -24.10 15.07 3.32
C GLY A 429 -22.59 15.24 3.35
N CYS A 430 -22.06 15.83 2.28
CA CYS A 430 -20.63 16.11 2.15
C CYS A 430 -20.39 17.50 1.56
N CYS A 431 -19.22 18.08 1.86
CA CYS A 431 -18.72 19.26 1.16
C CYS A 431 -17.48 18.86 0.36
N ARG A 432 -17.49 19.25 -0.91
CA ARG A 432 -16.41 19.01 -1.87
C ARG A 432 -16.17 20.27 -2.67
N GLU A 433 -15.10 20.98 -2.34
CA GLU A 433 -14.67 22.17 -3.06
C GLU A 433 -13.18 22.12 -3.39
N SER A 434 -12.82 22.71 -4.53
CA SER A 434 -11.43 22.77 -4.97
C SER A 434 -10.74 24.07 -4.57
N ASN A 435 -11.50 25.13 -4.23
CA ASN A 435 -10.92 26.42 -3.88
C ASN A 435 -11.75 27.16 -2.80
N PRO A 436 -11.28 27.20 -1.54
CA PRO A 436 -10.09 26.52 -1.04
C PRO A 436 -10.30 24.99 -1.05
N PHE A 437 -9.23 24.22 -1.22
CA PHE A 437 -9.33 22.76 -1.25
C PHE A 437 -9.98 22.22 0.04
N THR A 438 -11.14 21.59 -0.11
CA THR A 438 -12.01 21.19 1.02
C THR A 438 -12.68 19.85 0.76
N ARG A 439 -12.53 18.93 1.70
CA ARG A 439 -13.25 17.65 1.75
C ARG A 439 -13.80 17.48 3.16
N MET A 440 -15.12 17.54 3.31
CA MET A 440 -15.78 17.41 4.61
C MET A 440 -16.94 16.43 4.55
N LEU A 441 -17.15 15.72 5.65
CA LEU A 441 -18.33 14.90 5.91
C LEU A 441 -19.20 15.58 6.96
N VAL A 442 -20.52 15.55 6.76
CA VAL A 442 -21.48 16.18 7.67
C VAL A 442 -22.35 15.10 8.27
N PHE A 443 -22.31 14.95 9.59
CA PHE A 443 -23.06 13.96 10.35
C PHE A 443 -24.05 14.61 11.31
N GLU A 444 -25.05 13.84 11.75
CA GLU A 444 -25.85 14.21 12.92
C GLU A 444 -24.95 14.32 14.17
N TYR A 445 -25.14 15.38 14.95
CA TYR A 445 -24.39 15.58 16.18
C TYR A 445 -24.96 14.73 17.34
N ALA A 446 -24.06 14.12 18.12
CA ALA A 446 -24.39 13.38 19.34
C ALA A 446 -23.82 14.15 20.54
N SER A 447 -24.70 14.66 21.40
CA SER A 447 -24.38 15.70 22.38
C SER A 447 -23.70 15.21 23.65
N ASN A 448 -23.82 13.91 23.99
CA ASN A 448 -23.23 13.34 25.20
C ASN A 448 -21.87 12.68 24.94
N GLY A 449 -21.10 13.17 23.97
CA GLY A 449 -19.73 12.69 23.73
C GLY A 449 -19.64 11.18 23.45
N THR A 450 -18.53 10.57 23.85
CA THR A 450 -18.22 9.16 23.60
C THR A 450 -18.53 8.26 24.78
N LEU A 451 -18.77 6.98 24.50
CA LEU A 451 -18.86 5.94 25.52
C LEU A 451 -17.55 5.80 26.31
N HIS A 452 -16.39 6.02 25.68
CA HIS A 452 -15.09 5.98 26.33
C HIS A 452 -14.98 6.99 27.47
N GLU A 453 -15.32 8.26 27.22
CA GLU A 453 -15.28 9.32 28.23
C GLU A 453 -16.15 8.95 29.44
N HIS A 454 -17.36 8.44 29.20
CA HIS A 454 -18.29 8.04 30.25
C HIS A 454 -17.83 6.82 31.07
N LEU A 455 -17.02 5.93 30.48
CA LEU A 455 -16.50 4.75 31.16
C LEU A 455 -15.19 5.03 31.92
N HIS A 456 -14.39 6.01 31.48
CA HIS A 456 -13.00 6.17 31.91
C HIS A 456 -12.64 7.53 32.54
N TYR A 457 -13.34 8.63 32.20
CA TYR A 457 -12.94 9.99 32.62
C TYR A 457 -14.06 10.77 33.31
N GLY A 458 -13.94 10.95 34.64
CA GLY A 458 -14.61 11.99 35.46
C GLY A 458 -16.10 11.79 35.80
N GLU A 459 -16.47 11.78 37.09
CA GLU A 459 -17.82 11.76 37.75
C GLU A 459 -18.95 10.84 37.18
N GLY A 460 -18.78 10.26 35.99
CA GLY A 460 -19.70 9.44 35.21
C GLY A 460 -19.85 8.00 35.71
N CYS A 461 -19.60 7.75 37.00
CA CYS A 461 -19.91 6.49 37.66
C CYS A 461 -21.43 6.17 37.71
N GLN A 462 -22.29 6.90 36.99
CA GLN A 462 -23.75 6.76 37.05
C GLN A 462 -24.43 6.30 35.75
N PHE A 463 -23.77 5.49 34.91
CA PHE A 463 -24.57 4.62 34.05
C PHE A 463 -25.25 3.56 34.92
N SER A 464 -26.53 3.81 35.22
CA SER A 464 -27.42 2.77 35.75
C SER A 464 -27.35 1.54 34.85
N TRP A 465 -27.58 0.37 35.44
CA TRP A 465 -27.56 -0.88 34.68
C TRP A 465 -28.49 -0.83 33.46
N THR A 466 -29.66 -0.22 33.62
CA THR A 466 -30.62 0.02 32.54
C THR A 466 -30.02 0.82 31.38
N ARG A 467 -29.27 1.89 31.67
CA ARG A 467 -28.64 2.72 30.63
C ARG A 467 -27.51 1.97 29.92
N ARG A 468 -26.70 1.19 30.65
CA ARG A 468 -25.68 0.32 30.04
C ARG A 468 -26.32 -0.71 29.13
N MET A 469 -27.40 -1.34 29.57
CA MET A 469 -28.11 -2.34 28.77
C MET A 469 -28.72 -1.73 27.50
N LYS A 470 -29.29 -0.52 27.60
CA LYS A 470 -29.78 0.24 26.42
C LYS A 470 -28.65 0.47 25.41
N ILE A 471 -27.47 0.87 25.88
CA ILE A 471 -26.29 1.07 25.04
C ILE A 471 -25.82 -0.24 24.40
N ILE A 472 -25.68 -1.32 25.18
CA ILE A 472 -25.24 -2.63 24.67
C ILE A 472 -26.19 -3.15 23.57
N ILE A 473 -27.50 -3.10 23.83
CA ILE A 473 -28.51 -3.56 22.87
C ILE A 473 -28.49 -2.69 21.61
N GLY A 474 -28.39 -1.36 21.76
CA GLY A 474 -28.33 -0.46 20.60
C GLY A 474 -27.09 -0.69 19.74
N ILE A 475 -25.92 -0.90 20.34
CA ILE A 475 -24.70 -1.26 19.60
C ILE A 475 -24.92 -2.58 18.84
N ALA A 476 -25.44 -3.62 19.52
CA ALA A 476 -25.69 -4.92 18.91
C ALA A 476 -26.67 -4.83 17.71
N LYS A 477 -27.74 -4.04 17.85
CA LYS A 477 -28.67 -3.76 16.74
C LYS A 477 -27.99 -3.06 15.58
N GLY A 478 -27.20 -2.02 15.86
CA GLY A 478 -26.45 -1.29 14.84
C GLY A 478 -25.48 -2.21 14.07
N LEU A 479 -24.75 -3.07 14.77
CA LEU A 479 -23.86 -4.05 14.15
C LEU A 479 -24.62 -5.09 13.33
N ASN A 480 -25.75 -5.59 13.84
CA ASN A 480 -26.58 -6.53 13.09
C ASN A 480 -27.08 -5.92 11.78
N TYR A 481 -27.56 -4.68 11.82
CA TYR A 481 -27.97 -3.93 10.65
C TYR A 481 -26.84 -3.85 9.62
N LEU A 482 -25.65 -3.41 10.04
CA LEU A 482 -24.48 -3.27 9.16
C LEU A 482 -24.07 -4.59 8.49
N HIS A 483 -24.19 -5.72 9.19
CA HIS A 483 -23.77 -7.02 8.68
C HIS A 483 -24.82 -7.79 7.87
N THR A 484 -26.12 -7.56 8.15
CA THR A 484 -27.18 -8.44 7.64
C THR A 484 -28.26 -7.74 6.83
N GLU A 485 -28.46 -6.44 7.04
CA GLU A 485 -29.56 -5.69 6.42
C GLU A 485 -29.08 -4.76 5.29
N ILE A 486 -27.77 -4.54 5.17
CA ILE A 486 -27.15 -3.78 4.08
C ILE A 486 -26.52 -4.73 3.07
N ASP A 487 -26.76 -4.47 1.79
CA ASP A 487 -26.12 -5.18 0.68
C ASP A 487 -25.35 -4.19 -0.23
N PRO A 488 -24.03 -4.38 -0.41
CA PRO A 488 -23.16 -5.32 0.30
C PRO A 488 -23.00 -4.99 1.79
N PRO A 489 -22.71 -6.00 2.64
CA PRO A 489 -22.49 -5.79 4.07
C PRO A 489 -21.41 -4.73 4.35
N PHE A 490 -21.67 -3.92 5.37
CA PHE A 490 -20.76 -2.87 5.79
C PHE A 490 -19.81 -3.41 6.87
N THR A 491 -18.51 -3.44 6.57
CA THR A 491 -17.49 -3.85 7.56
C THR A 491 -16.92 -2.64 8.30
N ILE A 492 -16.85 -2.75 9.62
CA ILE A 492 -16.20 -1.76 10.48
C ILE A 492 -14.74 -2.18 10.67
N SER A 493 -13.80 -1.29 10.36
CA SER A 493 -12.36 -1.51 10.56
C SER A 493 -11.98 -1.52 12.03
N GLU A 494 -12.53 -0.60 12.82
CA GLU A 494 -12.28 -0.50 14.26
C GLU A 494 -13.57 -0.22 15.04
N LEU A 495 -13.87 -1.06 16.03
CA LEU A 495 -14.95 -0.84 16.98
C LEU A 495 -14.38 -0.82 18.40
N ASN A 496 -14.34 0.37 19.00
CA ASN A 496 -13.93 0.58 20.40
C ASN A 496 -14.91 1.56 21.09
N SER A 497 -14.73 1.79 22.39
CA SER A 497 -15.61 2.69 23.15
C SER A 497 -15.52 4.16 22.71
N SER A 498 -14.46 4.58 22.02
CA SER A 498 -14.30 5.94 21.48
C SER A 498 -15.06 6.13 20.16
N ALA A 499 -15.32 5.05 19.42
CA ALA A 499 -16.10 5.05 18.17
C ALA A 499 -17.62 5.03 18.40
N VAL A 500 -18.08 4.95 19.66
CA VAL A 500 -19.51 4.95 20.02
C VAL A 500 -19.87 6.28 20.66
N TYR A 501 -20.71 7.05 20.00
CA TYR A 501 -21.20 8.33 20.49
C TYR A 501 -22.57 8.19 21.12
N LEU A 502 -22.90 9.07 22.05
CA LEU A 502 -24.14 9.03 22.81
C LEU A 502 -24.99 10.27 22.49
N THR A 503 -26.24 10.03 22.11
CA THR A 503 -27.25 11.08 21.97
C THR A 503 -27.64 11.65 23.34
N ASP A 504 -28.44 12.72 23.33
CA ASP A 504 -29.04 13.34 24.51
C ASP A 504 -29.78 12.34 25.43
N ASP A 505 -30.47 11.37 24.84
CA ASP A 505 -31.17 10.29 25.55
C ASP A 505 -30.30 9.05 25.85
N PHE A 506 -28.97 9.17 25.67
CA PHE A 506 -27.96 8.13 25.84
C PHE A 506 -28.18 6.89 24.95
N SER A 507 -28.78 7.07 23.78
CA SER A 507 -28.79 6.04 22.74
C SER A 507 -27.45 6.00 22.02
N PRO A 508 -26.92 4.81 21.71
CA PRO A 508 -25.62 4.68 21.04
C PRO A 508 -25.74 4.95 19.55
N LYS A 509 -24.76 5.67 19.02
CA LYS A 509 -24.49 5.86 17.60
C LYS A 509 -23.12 5.28 17.30
N VAL A 510 -23.10 4.10 16.69
CA VAL A 510 -21.87 3.47 16.20
C VAL A 510 -21.44 4.23 14.96
N ARG A 511 -20.23 4.81 15.00
CA ARG A 511 -19.64 5.40 13.80
C ARG A 511 -18.75 4.37 13.12
N PRO A 512 -19.04 3.98 11.88
CA PRO A 512 -18.12 3.19 11.09
C PRO A 512 -17.04 4.12 10.53
N ASP A 513 -15.96 4.33 11.27
CA ASP A 513 -14.83 5.15 10.81
C ASP A 513 -13.86 4.29 9.98
N ARG A 514 -13.90 4.43 8.65
CA ARG A 514 -12.81 3.97 7.76
C ARG A 514 -11.84 5.07 7.35
N LEU A 515 -12.27 6.34 7.43
CA LEU A 515 -11.47 7.51 7.01
C LEU A 515 -10.39 7.94 7.99
N LEU A 516 -10.37 7.40 9.21
CA LEU A 516 -9.34 7.68 10.21
C LEU A 516 -8.12 6.75 10.10
N ILE A 517 -8.11 5.84 9.12
CA ILE A 517 -6.95 5.01 8.78
C ILE A 517 -6.43 5.41 7.39
N MET A 518 -6.08 6.69 7.22
CA MET A 518 -5.35 7.18 6.04
C MET A 518 -4.13 7.99 6.45
#